data_AF-A0A829D689-F1
#
_entry.id   AF-A0A829D689-F1
#
_cell.length_a   1.000
_cell.length_b   1.000
_cell.length_c   1.000
_cell.angle_alpha   90.00
_cell.angle_beta   90.00
_cell.angle_gamma   90.00
#
_symmetry.space_group_name_H-M   'P 1'
#
loop_
_entity.id
_entity.type
_entity.pdbx_description
1 polymer ?
#
loop_
_entity_poly.entity_id
_entity_poly.type
_entity_poly.pdbx_seq_one_letter_code
_entity_poly.pdbx_strand_id
1 'polypeptide(L)'
;MQNTYNEWKQSIWDDKKNCQSCHLFPKTKRSHSFPGGHDLNYLSDAFNVQLQRISQREFVLIVSLNKTGHAFPTGDLFRALRIHVLNDKDQLIKEWTLKKTYTLSLDKSPESSPKSLINDFVFQPQADKKKPSAQQFHFTLTKESTFLKYRLYIDYLNGFSHAFGKIPLENSILLFKKGMLEVVPVEADQG
;
A
#
# COMPACT_ATOMS: atom_id res chain seq x y z
N MET A 1 17.85 6.26 8.93
CA MET A 1 16.87 5.16 8.94
C MET A 1 15.76 5.40 7.92
N GLN A 2 15.04 6.52 7.97
CA GLN A 2 14.07 6.88 6.92
C GLN A 2 14.78 7.23 5.60
N ASN A 3 14.18 6.89 4.46
CA ASN A 3 14.80 7.04 3.13
C ASN A 3 13.92 7.82 2.12
N THR A 4 12.88 8.52 2.59
CA THR A 4 11.87 9.19 1.75
C THR A 4 12.46 10.15 0.72
N TYR A 5 13.52 10.89 1.08
CA TYR A 5 14.17 11.80 0.15
C TYR A 5 14.82 11.08 -1.03
N ASN A 6 15.56 10.00 -0.77
CA ASN A 6 16.21 9.23 -1.83
C ASN A 6 15.18 8.46 -2.68
N GLU A 7 14.10 7.98 -2.07
CA GLU A 7 12.95 7.44 -2.79
C GLU A 7 12.34 8.48 -3.74
N TRP A 8 12.19 9.73 -3.29
CA TRP A 8 11.73 10.82 -4.14
C TRP A 8 12.69 11.15 -5.28
N LYS A 9 13.99 11.20 -4.98
CA LYS A 9 15.04 11.45 -5.96
C LYS A 9 15.09 10.37 -7.06
N GLN A 10 14.65 9.15 -6.75
CA GLN A 10 14.55 8.06 -7.73
C GLN A 10 13.28 8.12 -8.59
N SER A 11 12.33 9.00 -8.26
CA SER A 11 11.07 9.12 -8.98
C SER A 11 11.19 10.04 -10.20
N ILE A 12 10.19 9.99 -11.09
CA ILE A 12 10.07 10.95 -12.21
C ILE A 12 9.89 12.41 -11.78
N TRP A 13 9.59 12.63 -10.50
CA TRP A 13 9.26 13.93 -9.93
C TRP A 13 10.48 14.68 -9.41
N ASP A 14 11.64 14.02 -9.35
CA ASP A 14 12.92 14.67 -9.07
C ASP A 14 13.10 15.91 -9.96
N ASP A 15 13.51 17.01 -9.35
CA ASP A 15 13.65 18.35 -9.94
C ASP A 15 12.39 18.96 -10.63
N LYS A 16 11.24 18.26 -10.66
CA LYS A 16 9.99 18.74 -11.30
C LYS A 16 8.92 19.14 -10.29
N LYS A 17 8.89 18.47 -9.14
CA LYS A 17 7.92 18.69 -8.07
C LYS A 17 8.57 18.49 -6.73
N ASN A 18 8.44 19.49 -5.86
CA ASN A 18 8.86 19.39 -4.47
C ASN A 18 7.76 18.80 -3.57
N CYS A 19 8.09 18.49 -2.33
CA CYS A 19 7.15 17.95 -1.34
C CYS A 19 5.91 18.84 -1.16
N GLN A 20 6.10 20.16 -1.17
CA GLN A 20 5.04 21.14 -0.99
C GLN A 20 4.02 21.08 -2.13
N SER A 21 4.43 20.75 -3.35
CA SER A 21 3.50 20.67 -4.50
C SER A 21 2.43 19.57 -4.35
N CYS A 22 2.66 18.58 -3.49
CA CYS A 22 1.71 17.50 -3.19
C CYS A 22 1.11 17.62 -1.77
N HIS A 23 1.88 18.09 -0.79
CA HIS A 23 1.47 18.13 0.63
C HIS A 23 1.03 19.52 1.13
N LEU A 24 1.27 20.58 0.36
CA LEU A 24 0.80 21.92 0.67
C LEU A 24 -0.30 22.27 -0.34
N PHE A 25 -1.51 22.59 0.13
CA PHE A 25 -2.65 22.92 -0.72
C PHE A 25 -2.90 24.44 -0.74
N PRO A 26 -2.08 25.23 -1.45
CA PRO A 26 -2.15 26.68 -1.40
C PRO A 26 -3.54 27.19 -1.80
N LYS A 27 -3.95 28.30 -1.20
CA LYS A 27 -5.26 28.94 -1.44
C LYS A 27 -6.47 28.07 -1.08
N THR A 28 -6.27 27.04 -0.26
CA THR A 28 -7.35 26.25 0.34
C THR A 28 -7.34 26.39 1.86
N LYS A 29 -8.47 26.10 2.51
CA LYS A 29 -8.54 26.00 3.99
C LYS A 29 -7.62 24.91 4.57
N ARG A 30 -7.11 24.00 3.72
CA ARG A 30 -6.25 22.87 4.08
C ARG A 30 -4.76 23.13 3.78
N SER A 31 -4.38 24.38 3.49
CA SER A 31 -3.03 24.69 3.01
C SER A 31 -1.90 24.14 3.89
N HIS A 32 -2.06 24.13 5.21
CA HIS A 32 -1.06 23.61 6.16
C HIS A 32 -1.48 22.31 6.85
N SER A 33 -2.36 21.51 6.22
CA SER A 33 -2.75 20.23 6.81
C SER A 33 -1.72 19.12 6.61
N PHE A 34 -0.79 19.28 5.65
CA PHE A 34 0.27 18.32 5.33
C PHE A 34 -0.22 16.87 5.32
N PRO A 35 -1.17 16.52 4.44
CA PRO A 35 -1.80 15.21 4.48
C PRO A 35 -0.73 14.13 4.30
N GLY A 36 -0.86 13.06 5.07
CA GLY A 36 0.08 11.94 5.03
C GLY A 36 -0.64 10.66 5.39
N GLY A 37 0.08 9.75 6.05
CA GLY A 37 -0.48 8.44 6.40
C GLY A 37 -1.77 8.50 7.23
N HIS A 38 -1.99 9.54 8.04
CA HIS A 38 -3.18 9.68 8.91
C HIS A 38 -4.36 10.38 8.24
N ASP A 39 -4.19 10.93 7.03
CA ASP A 39 -5.31 11.48 6.26
C ASP A 39 -5.90 10.37 5.39
N LEU A 40 -6.85 9.62 5.99
CA LEU A 40 -7.41 8.42 5.38
C LEU A 40 -8.17 8.72 4.07
N ASN A 41 -8.79 9.89 3.95
CA ASN A 41 -9.47 10.29 2.71
C ASN A 41 -8.45 10.56 1.60
N TYR A 42 -7.38 11.31 1.91
CA TYR A 42 -6.29 11.54 0.97
C TYR A 42 -5.63 10.22 0.50
N LEU A 43 -5.43 9.27 1.41
CA LEU A 43 -4.98 7.93 1.04
C LEU A 43 -6.00 7.21 0.15
N SER A 44 -7.28 7.21 0.53
CA SER A 44 -8.34 6.55 -0.24
C SER A 44 -8.37 6.98 -1.70
N ASP A 45 -8.26 8.29 -1.93
CA ASP A 45 -8.31 8.90 -3.27
C ASP A 45 -7.08 8.59 -4.12
N ALA A 46 -5.93 8.35 -3.48
CA ALA A 46 -4.69 8.03 -4.18
C ALA A 46 -4.67 6.60 -4.74
N PHE A 47 -5.44 5.69 -4.16
CA PHE A 47 -5.47 4.27 -4.53
C PHE A 47 -6.63 3.90 -5.47
N ASN A 48 -6.31 3.10 -6.48
CA ASN A 48 -7.28 2.42 -7.34
C ASN A 48 -7.08 0.90 -7.24
N VAL A 49 -8.19 0.16 -7.20
CA VAL A 49 -8.21 -1.30 -7.03
C VAL A 49 -9.08 -1.90 -8.13
N GLN A 50 -8.53 -2.89 -8.82
CA GLN A 50 -9.20 -3.61 -9.90
C GLN A 50 -9.03 -5.12 -9.67
N LEU A 51 -9.96 -5.89 -10.22
CA LEU A 51 -9.91 -7.34 -10.21
C LEU A 51 -9.87 -7.83 -11.65
N GLN A 52 -8.94 -8.71 -11.95
CA GLN A 52 -8.88 -9.45 -13.20
C GLN A 52 -9.05 -10.93 -12.89
N ARG A 53 -9.95 -11.59 -13.62
CA ARG A 53 -10.09 -13.05 -13.59
C ARG A 53 -9.15 -13.65 -14.64
N ILE A 54 -8.33 -14.61 -14.23
CA ILE A 54 -7.40 -15.33 -15.11
C ILE A 54 -8.00 -16.67 -15.55
N SER A 55 -8.68 -17.37 -14.63
CA SER A 55 -9.36 -18.63 -14.90
C SER A 55 -10.59 -18.78 -14.00
N GLN A 56 -11.25 -19.96 -14.02
CA GLN A 56 -12.43 -20.19 -13.18
C GLN A 56 -12.15 -19.92 -11.68
N ARG A 57 -10.93 -20.20 -11.20
CA ARG A 57 -10.57 -20.07 -9.79
C ARG A 57 -9.39 -19.14 -9.52
N GLU A 58 -8.71 -18.65 -10.53
CA GLU A 58 -7.52 -17.80 -10.36
C GLU A 58 -7.81 -16.34 -10.72
N PHE A 59 -7.34 -15.46 -9.84
CA PHE A 59 -7.62 -14.03 -9.89
C PHE A 59 -6.36 -13.23 -9.62
N VAL A 60 -6.33 -12.03 -10.18
CA VAL A 60 -5.31 -11.02 -9.93
C VAL A 60 -6.00 -9.78 -9.42
N LEU A 61 -5.68 -9.39 -8.18
CA LEU A 61 -6.02 -8.07 -7.67
C LEU A 61 -4.93 -7.10 -8.13
N ILE A 62 -5.30 -6.07 -8.88
CA ILE A 62 -4.39 -5.03 -9.34
C ILE A 62 -4.65 -3.81 -8.45
N VAL A 63 -3.66 -3.42 -7.67
CA VAL A 63 -3.73 -2.21 -6.84
C VAL A 63 -2.74 -1.21 -7.40
N SER A 64 -3.19 0.02 -7.62
CA SER A 64 -2.36 1.11 -8.15
C SER A 64 -2.44 2.34 -7.26
N LEU A 65 -1.30 3.01 -7.14
CA LEU A 65 -1.10 4.25 -6.42
C LEU A 65 -0.76 5.35 -7.42
N ASN A 66 -1.64 6.33 -7.51
CA ASN A 66 -1.49 7.46 -8.41
C ASN A 66 -0.62 8.56 -7.80
N LYS A 67 0.15 9.25 -8.66
CA LYS A 67 0.84 10.51 -8.32
C LYS A 67 1.77 10.41 -7.09
N THR A 68 2.42 9.25 -6.88
CA THR A 68 3.34 9.09 -5.75
C THR A 68 4.75 9.56 -6.10
N GLY A 69 5.26 10.46 -5.27
CA GLY A 69 6.63 10.97 -5.35
C GLY A 69 7.65 10.03 -4.74
N HIS A 70 7.27 9.19 -3.79
CA HIS A 70 8.14 8.32 -3.01
C HIS A 70 7.51 6.94 -2.85
N ALA A 71 8.15 6.05 -2.09
CA ALA A 71 7.57 4.75 -1.82
C ALA A 71 6.30 4.86 -0.96
N PHE A 72 5.44 3.85 -0.96
CA PHE A 72 4.33 3.78 -0.02
C PHE A 72 4.16 2.38 0.59
N PRO A 73 4.17 2.27 1.93
CA PRO A 73 4.42 3.35 2.89
C PRO A 73 5.90 3.79 2.89
N THR A 74 6.14 5.08 3.19
CA THR A 74 7.47 5.66 3.43
C THR A 74 7.59 6.18 4.86
N GLY A 75 8.78 6.65 5.25
CA GLY A 75 9.06 7.21 6.56
C GLY A 75 9.49 6.12 7.53
N ASP A 76 8.71 5.92 8.60
CA ASP A 76 9.08 4.98 9.66
C ASP A 76 9.21 3.55 9.17
N LEU A 77 10.26 2.87 9.66
CA LEU A 77 10.68 1.52 9.22
C LEU A 77 9.63 0.42 9.41
N PHE A 78 8.63 0.67 10.25
CA PHE A 78 7.63 -0.31 10.66
C PHE A 78 6.27 -0.11 10.00
N ARG A 79 6.10 0.94 9.18
CA ARG A 79 4.83 1.16 8.49
C ARG A 79 4.58 0.04 7.47
N ALA A 80 3.33 -0.39 7.39
CA ALA A 80 2.90 -1.38 6.42
C ALA A 80 1.55 -1.00 5.78
N LEU A 81 1.36 -1.38 4.53
CA LEU A 81 0.05 -1.41 3.87
C LEU A 81 -0.48 -2.83 3.94
N ARG A 82 -1.68 -3.03 4.45
CA ARG A 82 -2.36 -4.33 4.44
C ARG A 82 -3.50 -4.31 3.43
N ILE A 83 -3.59 -5.37 2.64
CA ILE A 83 -4.60 -5.55 1.60
C ILE A 83 -5.37 -6.81 1.92
N HIS A 84 -6.65 -6.68 2.23
CA HIS A 84 -7.54 -7.80 2.49
C HIS A 84 -8.48 -7.99 1.32
N VAL A 85 -8.64 -9.24 0.88
CA VAL A 85 -9.72 -9.67 0.00
C VAL A 85 -10.63 -10.57 0.82
N LEU A 86 -11.93 -10.27 0.80
CA LEU A 86 -12.96 -10.95 1.56
C LEU A 86 -14.08 -11.43 0.64
N ASN A 87 -14.78 -12.48 1.06
CA ASN A 87 -16.00 -12.91 0.38
C ASN A 87 -17.20 -12.02 0.73
N ASP A 88 -18.35 -12.36 0.16
CA ASP A 88 -19.65 -11.74 0.41
C ASP A 88 -20.04 -11.70 1.90
N LYS A 89 -19.66 -12.73 2.65
CA LYS A 89 -19.88 -12.89 4.10
C LYS A 89 -18.82 -12.21 4.97
N ASP A 90 -17.99 -11.33 4.42
CA ASP A 90 -16.90 -10.65 5.12
C ASP A 90 -15.85 -11.59 5.74
N GLN A 91 -15.72 -12.82 5.23
CA GLN A 91 -14.67 -13.75 5.62
C GLN A 91 -13.40 -13.48 4.82
N LEU A 92 -12.26 -13.40 5.51
CA LEU A 92 -10.96 -13.17 4.88
C LEU A 92 -10.58 -14.34 3.96
N ILE A 93 -10.35 -14.04 2.68
CA ILE A 93 -9.83 -14.99 1.69
C ILE A 93 -8.30 -14.89 1.66
N LYS A 94 -7.78 -13.66 1.58
CA LYS A 94 -6.36 -13.41 1.44
C LYS A 94 -5.97 -12.08 2.07
N GLU A 95 -4.79 -12.06 2.68
CA GLU A 95 -4.12 -10.85 3.15
C GLU A 95 -2.74 -10.76 2.51
N TRP A 96 -2.36 -9.55 2.09
CA TRP A 96 -0.97 -9.18 1.82
C TRP A 96 -0.57 -8.03 2.73
N THR A 97 0.63 -8.12 3.29
CA THR A 97 1.25 -7.03 4.06
C THR A 97 2.48 -6.52 3.31
N LEU A 98 2.38 -5.31 2.78
CA LEU A 98 3.45 -4.61 2.09
C LEU A 98 4.21 -3.76 3.10
N LYS A 99 5.49 -4.07 3.31
CA LYS A 99 6.37 -3.37 4.23
C LYS A 99 7.83 -3.50 3.82
N LYS A 100 8.64 -2.61 4.39
CA LYS A 100 10.08 -2.76 4.43
C LYS A 100 10.45 -3.65 5.61
N THR A 101 11.31 -4.64 5.39
CA THR A 101 11.83 -5.51 6.45
C THR A 101 13.30 -5.20 6.65
N TYR A 102 13.69 -5.07 7.91
CA TYR A 102 15.05 -4.73 8.30
C TYR A 102 15.61 -5.78 9.25
N THR A 103 16.92 -5.99 9.17
CA THR A 103 17.70 -6.75 10.16
C THR A 103 18.69 -5.83 10.88
N LEU A 104 19.31 -6.31 11.94
CA LEU A 104 20.42 -5.62 12.58
C LEU A 104 21.61 -5.54 11.62
N SER A 105 22.23 -4.37 11.52
CA SER A 105 23.44 -4.21 10.72
C SER A 105 24.59 -5.02 11.33
N LEU A 106 25.39 -5.65 10.47
CA LEU A 106 26.64 -6.29 10.85
C LEU A 106 27.78 -5.27 11.00
N ASP A 107 27.67 -4.14 10.30
CA ASP A 107 28.57 -3.01 10.49
C ASP A 107 28.24 -2.34 11.83
N LYS A 108 29.24 -2.32 12.71
CA LYS A 108 29.17 -1.75 14.06
C LYS A 108 29.87 -0.39 14.14
N SER A 109 30.32 0.16 13.01
CA SER A 109 30.93 1.49 13.00
C SER A 109 29.92 2.54 13.46
N PRO A 110 30.35 3.58 14.19
CA PRO A 110 29.44 4.61 14.72
C PRO A 110 28.63 5.36 13.65
N GLU A 111 29.15 5.42 12.42
CA GLU A 111 28.49 6.12 11.30
C GLU A 111 27.53 5.22 10.50
N SER A 112 27.58 3.91 10.73
CA SER A 112 26.71 2.97 10.03
C SER A 112 25.26 3.01 10.53
N SER A 113 24.32 2.70 9.64
CA SER A 113 22.93 2.52 10.05
C SER A 113 22.82 1.28 10.95
N PRO A 114 22.15 1.35 12.12
CA PRO A 114 22.00 0.20 13.02
C PRO A 114 21.13 -0.91 12.43
N LYS A 115 20.41 -0.61 11.33
CA LYS A 115 19.55 -1.53 10.61
C LYS A 115 19.84 -1.50 9.12
N SER A 116 19.80 -2.69 8.52
CA SER A 116 19.96 -2.91 7.09
C SER A 116 18.65 -3.41 6.48
N LEU A 117 18.25 -2.83 5.35
CA LEU A 117 17.07 -3.24 4.59
C LEU A 117 17.36 -4.60 3.93
N ILE A 118 16.49 -5.59 4.17
CA ILE A 118 16.61 -6.94 3.59
C ILE A 118 15.48 -7.27 2.62
N ASN A 119 14.36 -6.57 2.71
CA ASN A 119 13.26 -6.73 1.77
C ASN A 119 12.50 -5.41 1.65
N ASP A 120 12.27 -4.95 0.43
CA ASP A 120 11.52 -3.74 0.13
C ASP A 120 10.25 -4.10 -0.65
N PHE A 121 9.23 -4.59 0.07
CA PHE A 121 7.96 -5.00 -0.52
C PHE A 121 6.90 -3.91 -0.30
N VAL A 122 7.01 -2.82 -1.03
CA VAL A 122 6.13 -1.65 -0.96
C VAL A 122 5.82 -1.11 -2.36
N PHE A 123 4.85 -0.21 -2.48
CA PHE A 123 4.69 0.54 -3.72
C PHE A 123 5.91 1.40 -3.95
N GLN A 124 6.59 1.21 -5.07
CA GLN A 124 7.79 1.97 -5.39
C GLN A 124 7.42 3.38 -5.89
N PRO A 125 8.33 4.37 -5.77
CA PRO A 125 8.15 5.68 -6.38
C PRO A 125 7.82 5.55 -7.86
N GLN A 126 6.98 6.45 -8.38
CA GLN A 126 6.60 6.39 -9.79
C GLN A 126 7.82 6.66 -10.68
N ALA A 127 8.22 5.68 -11.51
CA ALA A 127 9.37 5.77 -12.42
C ALA A 127 8.99 6.10 -13.88
N ASP A 128 7.71 6.04 -14.25
CA ASP A 128 7.21 6.40 -15.58
C ASP A 128 5.94 7.27 -15.46
N LYS A 129 5.90 8.41 -16.15
CA LYS A 129 4.76 9.33 -16.16
C LYS A 129 3.47 8.68 -16.67
N LYS A 130 3.58 7.70 -17.57
CA LYS A 130 2.43 7.03 -18.20
C LYS A 130 1.90 5.84 -17.40
N LYS A 131 2.64 5.36 -16.39
CA LYS A 131 2.28 4.17 -15.61
C LYS A 131 2.21 4.52 -14.13
N PRO A 132 1.06 4.31 -13.46
CA PRO A 132 1.02 4.46 -12.00
C PRO A 132 1.92 3.42 -11.34
N SER A 133 2.27 3.64 -10.07
CA SER A 133 2.92 2.60 -9.27
C SER A 133 1.87 1.52 -8.99
N ALA A 134 2.03 0.34 -9.59
CA ALA A 134 1.03 -0.72 -9.52
C ALA A 134 1.66 -2.04 -9.07
N GLN A 135 0.89 -2.83 -8.34
CA GLN A 135 1.24 -4.19 -7.94
C GLN A 135 0.09 -5.15 -8.23
N GLN A 136 0.46 -6.37 -8.59
CA GLN A 136 -0.45 -7.46 -8.91
C GLN A 136 -0.37 -8.51 -7.81
N PHE A 137 -1.53 -8.92 -7.30
CA PHE A 137 -1.64 -9.89 -6.22
C PHE A 137 -2.48 -11.08 -6.68
N HIS A 138 -1.82 -12.20 -6.91
CA HIS A 138 -2.46 -13.43 -7.36
C HIS A 138 -3.07 -14.19 -6.18
N PHE A 139 -4.30 -14.67 -6.35
CA PHE A 139 -4.98 -15.51 -5.37
C PHE A 139 -5.98 -16.44 -6.04
N THR A 140 -6.42 -17.45 -5.30
CA THR A 140 -7.40 -18.42 -5.76
C THR A 140 -8.65 -18.42 -4.90
N LEU A 141 -9.79 -18.75 -5.53
CA LEU A 141 -11.05 -18.96 -4.84
C LEU A 141 -11.36 -20.46 -4.76
N THR A 142 -11.79 -20.91 -3.57
CA THR A 142 -12.27 -22.29 -3.37
C THR A 142 -13.74 -22.45 -3.71
N LYS A 143 -14.51 -21.36 -3.69
CA LYS A 143 -15.94 -21.32 -4.02
C LYS A 143 -16.18 -20.21 -5.02
N GLU A 144 -17.11 -20.45 -5.94
CA GLU A 144 -17.53 -19.41 -6.86
C GLU A 144 -18.17 -18.25 -6.10
N SER A 145 -17.95 -17.04 -6.61
CA SER A 145 -18.48 -15.81 -6.04
C SER A 145 -18.72 -14.84 -7.17
N THR A 146 -19.81 -14.08 -7.08
CA THR A 146 -20.16 -13.04 -8.05
C THR A 146 -19.54 -11.69 -7.71
N PHE A 147 -19.12 -11.50 -6.46
CA PHE A 147 -18.41 -10.30 -6.02
C PHE A 147 -17.47 -10.59 -4.86
N LEU A 148 -16.36 -9.86 -4.83
CA LEU A 148 -15.42 -9.86 -3.71
C LEU A 148 -15.45 -8.49 -3.03
N LYS A 149 -15.14 -8.45 -1.75
CA LYS A 149 -14.89 -7.20 -1.02
C LYS A 149 -13.39 -7.03 -0.88
N TYR A 150 -12.91 -5.79 -0.97
CA TYR A 150 -11.53 -5.46 -0.59
C TYR A 150 -11.51 -4.43 0.52
N ARG A 151 -10.43 -4.47 1.31
CA ARG A 151 -10.14 -3.47 2.36
C ARG A 151 -8.64 -3.18 2.35
N LEU A 152 -8.28 -1.89 2.35
CA LEU A 152 -6.90 -1.41 2.43
C LEU A 152 -6.70 -0.71 3.77
N TYR A 153 -5.67 -1.12 4.50
CA TYR A 153 -5.32 -0.57 5.80
C TYR A 153 -3.90 -0.02 5.81
N ILE A 154 -3.70 1.06 6.55
CA ILE A 154 -2.36 1.52 6.94
C ILE A 154 -2.09 1.02 8.36
N ASP A 155 -0.98 0.33 8.54
CA ASP A 155 -0.50 -0.19 9.81
C ASP A 155 0.71 0.64 10.26
N TYR A 156 0.60 1.27 11.43
CA TYR A 156 1.63 2.12 11.99
C TYR A 156 2.54 1.42 12.99
N LEU A 157 2.33 0.14 13.28
CA LEU A 157 3.12 -0.56 14.29
C LEU A 157 3.77 -1.82 13.71
N ASN A 158 4.90 -2.20 14.32
CA ASN A 158 5.52 -3.49 14.02
C ASN A 158 4.83 -4.63 14.79
N GLY A 159 5.11 -5.88 14.41
CA GLY A 159 4.52 -7.06 15.05
C GLY A 159 4.81 -7.18 16.56
N PHE A 160 5.96 -6.71 17.03
CA PHE A 160 6.27 -6.71 18.47
C PHE A 160 5.36 -5.73 19.23
N SER A 161 5.17 -4.53 18.71
CA SER A 161 4.26 -3.53 19.28
C SER A 161 2.80 -3.98 19.23
N HIS A 162 2.40 -4.75 18.21
CA HIS A 162 1.07 -5.38 18.19
C HIS A 162 0.91 -6.46 19.26
N ALA A 163 1.95 -7.28 19.50
CA ALA A 163 1.88 -8.39 20.45
C ALA A 163 2.00 -7.97 21.92
N PHE A 164 2.82 -6.95 22.21
CA PHE A 164 3.20 -6.58 23.57
C PHE A 164 2.91 -5.12 23.93
N GLY A 165 2.46 -4.33 22.96
CA GLY A 165 2.09 -2.93 23.18
C GLY A 165 0.72 -2.78 23.82
N LYS A 166 0.42 -1.55 24.25
CA LYS A 166 -0.88 -1.17 24.85
C LYS A 166 -1.81 -0.45 23.87
N ILE A 167 -1.35 -0.17 22.65
CA ILE A 167 -2.15 0.53 21.65
C ILE A 167 -3.11 -0.49 21.01
N PRO A 168 -4.43 -0.26 21.09
CA PRO A 168 -5.41 -1.14 20.44
C PRO A 168 -5.19 -1.26 18.93
N LEU A 169 -5.54 -2.41 18.35
CA LEU A 169 -5.35 -2.67 16.91
C LEU A 169 -6.14 -1.68 16.05
N GLU A 170 -7.35 -1.30 16.48
CA GLU A 170 -8.21 -0.35 15.81
C GLU A 170 -7.62 1.07 15.74
N ASN A 171 -6.61 1.38 16.57
CA ASN A 171 -5.92 2.66 16.58
C ASN A 171 -4.58 2.61 15.84
N SER A 172 -4.09 1.42 15.50
CA SER A 172 -2.80 1.23 14.82
C SER A 172 -2.92 0.68 13.41
N ILE A 173 -4.02 -0.01 13.09
CA ILE A 173 -4.36 -0.54 11.77
C ILE A 173 -5.63 0.17 11.28
N LEU A 174 -5.45 1.28 10.57
CA LEU A 174 -6.55 2.13 10.14
C LEU A 174 -7.02 1.77 8.73
N LEU A 175 -8.31 1.47 8.59
CA LEU A 175 -8.97 1.27 7.30
C LEU A 175 -9.09 2.61 6.57
N PHE A 176 -8.49 2.72 5.38
CA PHE A 176 -8.59 3.95 4.57
C PHE A 176 -9.36 3.76 3.26
N LYS A 177 -9.50 2.53 2.75
CA LYS A 177 -10.27 2.26 1.54
C LYS A 177 -10.95 0.90 1.61
N LYS A 178 -12.19 0.82 1.15
CA LYS A 178 -12.92 -0.44 0.96
C LYS A 178 -13.80 -0.34 -0.28
N GLY A 179 -14.15 -1.48 -0.84
CA GLY A 179 -15.10 -1.53 -1.95
C GLY A 179 -15.48 -2.95 -2.32
N MET A 180 -16.34 -3.05 -3.33
CA MET A 180 -16.74 -4.31 -3.95
C MET A 180 -16.09 -4.42 -5.33
N LEU A 181 -15.78 -5.64 -5.73
CA LEU A 181 -15.19 -6.00 -7.02
C LEU A 181 -16.08 -7.05 -7.64
N GLU A 182 -16.65 -6.74 -8.80
CA GLU A 182 -17.45 -7.71 -9.54
C GLU A 182 -16.55 -8.81 -10.12
N VAL A 183 -16.99 -10.05 -9.99
CA VAL A 183 -16.32 -11.19 -10.60
C VAL A 183 -16.97 -11.43 -11.95
N VAL A 184 -16.25 -11.07 -13.01
CA VAL A 184 -16.71 -11.33 -14.38
C VAL A 184 -16.87 -12.84 -14.59
N PRO A 185 -18.02 -13.32 -15.10
CA PRO A 185 -18.21 -14.72 -15.47
C PRO A 185 -17.14 -15.19 -16.47
N VAL A 186 -16.80 -16.48 -16.45
CA VAL A 186 -16.02 -17.06 -17.56
C VAL A 186 -16.99 -17.12 -18.75
N GLU A 187 -16.66 -16.49 -19.88
CA GLU A 187 -17.41 -16.73 -21.12
C GLU A 187 -17.33 -18.23 -21.41
N ALA A 188 -18.47 -18.85 -21.70
CA ALA A 188 -18.46 -20.23 -22.15
C ALA A 188 -17.64 -20.28 -23.45
N ASP A 189 -16.62 -21.15 -23.50
CA ASP A 189 -15.94 -21.47 -24.75
C ASP A 189 -17.02 -21.73 -25.80
N GLN A 190 -17.02 -20.92 -26.87
CA GLN A 190 -17.74 -21.29 -28.08
C GLN A 190 -16.98 -22.50 -28.61
N GLY A 191 -17.58 -23.67 -28.43
CA GLY A 191 -16.94 -24.98 -28.55
C GLY A 191 -16.44 -25.35 -29.93
#